data_AF-A0A496RWD3-F1
#
_entry.id   AF-A0A496RWD3-F1
#
_cell.length_a   1.000
_cell.length_b   1.000
_cell.length_c   1.000
_cell.angle_alpha   90.00
_cell.angle_beta   90.00
_cell.angle_gamma   90.00
#
_symmetry.space_group_name_H-M   'P 1'
#
loop_
_entity.id
_entity.type
_entity.pdbx_description
1 polymer ?
#
loop_
_entity_poly.entity_id
_entity_poly.type
_entity_poly.pdbx_seq_one_letter_code
_entity_poly.pdbx_strand_id
1 'polypeptide(L)'
;MRSGDREVKRPGISFREKFGVFSMIIASIYLIYISIFPIIFNLTGDFNAFDLAVNLIILAIGIGVLYSAILFARRTVLYSQSIDLAFEDIYPRIEPVLREVASVDVDLDMMRDRLDAMNLNIEHLRREMRPADRSQLHGSGGDTSVTAFLHLVLLANITLGAFIFLLQYPRGYVPYVLTILYVVWWLAITAEYDLWKISGAWTWVFVPILLVPTLSITTDILAGSYMLLAWMALGLVAYTGAYYLWGRYLIHDMLPFDLQERLKFDRAKLRTAWNRVSKNKR
;
A
#
# COMPACT_ATOMS: atom_id res chain seq x y z
N MET A 1 2.67 -48.50 1.23
CA MET A 1 2.93 -47.04 1.12
C MET A 1 1.97 -46.47 0.10
N ARG A 2 1.03 -45.64 0.55
CA ARG A 2 -0.18 -45.25 -0.18
C ARG A 2 0.11 -43.93 -0.90
N SER A 3 0.10 -43.96 -2.23
CA SER A 3 0.20 -42.77 -3.09
C SER A 3 -1.00 -41.87 -2.79
N GLY A 4 -0.73 -40.71 -2.18
CA GLY A 4 -1.73 -39.69 -1.95
C GLY A 4 -1.78 -38.78 -3.16
N ASP A 5 -2.72 -39.04 -4.06
CA ASP A 5 -3.13 -38.11 -5.11
C ASP A 5 -3.56 -36.79 -4.46
N ARG A 6 -2.70 -35.79 -4.51
CA ARG A 6 -3.07 -34.41 -4.17
C ARG A 6 -3.72 -33.82 -5.42
N GLU A 7 -5.05 -33.80 -5.43
CA GLU A 7 -5.81 -33.00 -6.38
C GLU A 7 -5.33 -31.55 -6.33
N VAL A 8 -4.69 -31.11 -7.41
CA VAL A 8 -4.35 -29.71 -7.64
C VAL A 8 -5.65 -28.94 -7.81
N LYS A 9 -6.10 -28.29 -6.73
CA LYS A 9 -7.22 -27.34 -6.78
C LYS A 9 -6.85 -26.21 -7.74
N ARG A 10 -7.41 -26.27 -8.95
CA ARG A 10 -7.37 -25.19 -9.94
C ARG A 10 -7.77 -23.87 -9.24
N PRO A 11 -7.08 -22.75 -9.50
CA PRO A 11 -7.46 -21.44 -8.97
C PRO A 11 -8.76 -21.00 -9.65
N GLY A 12 -9.88 -21.55 -9.17
CA GLY A 12 -11.21 -21.14 -9.58
C GLY A 12 -11.42 -19.70 -9.13
N ILE A 13 -11.71 -18.83 -10.09
CA ILE A 13 -12.19 -17.45 -9.90
C ILE A 13 -13.04 -17.39 -8.63
N SER A 14 -12.63 -16.53 -7.69
CA SER A 14 -13.24 -16.44 -6.36
C SER A 14 -14.74 -16.26 -6.49
N PHE A 15 -15.53 -17.02 -5.70
CA PHE A 15 -16.99 -16.92 -5.70
C PHE A 15 -17.48 -15.47 -5.52
N ARG A 16 -16.71 -14.67 -4.78
CA ARG A 16 -16.96 -13.23 -4.58
C ARG A 16 -16.86 -12.42 -5.87
N GLU A 17 -15.92 -12.72 -6.75
CA GLU A 17 -15.72 -12.01 -8.01
C GLU A 17 -16.84 -12.34 -9.00
N LYS A 18 -17.25 -13.61 -9.06
CA LYS A 18 -18.40 -14.03 -9.88
C LYS A 18 -19.69 -13.36 -9.42
N PHE A 19 -19.90 -13.28 -8.10
CA PHE A 19 -21.05 -12.60 -7.52
C PHE A 19 -21.02 -11.09 -7.78
N GLY A 20 -19.84 -10.45 -7.69
CA GLY A 20 -19.67 -9.03 -7.99
C GLY A 20 -20.03 -8.67 -9.43
N VAL A 21 -19.55 -9.45 -10.41
CA VAL A 21 -19.88 -9.25 -11.82
C VAL A 21 -21.37 -9.48 -12.07
N PHE A 22 -21.96 -10.52 -11.49
CA PHE A 22 -23.39 -10.79 -11.61
C PHE A 22 -24.25 -9.65 -11.03
N SER A 23 -23.86 -9.12 -9.88
CA SER A 23 -24.51 -7.97 -9.25
C SER A 23 -24.39 -6.71 -10.12
N MET A 24 -23.22 -6.43 -10.71
CA MET A 24 -23.03 -5.29 -11.61
C MET A 24 -23.92 -5.37 -12.87
N ILE A 25 -24.07 -6.57 -13.44
CA ILE A 25 -24.92 -6.78 -14.62
C ILE A 25 -26.40 -6.54 -14.27
N ILE A 26 -26.87 -7.08 -13.15
CA ILE A 26 -28.26 -6.89 -12.71
C ILE A 26 -28.54 -5.41 -12.41
N ALA A 27 -27.64 -4.74 -11.69
CA ALA A 27 -27.80 -3.32 -11.36
C ALA A 27 -27.82 -2.45 -12.61
N SER A 28 -26.99 -2.76 -13.61
CA SER A 28 -26.97 -2.05 -14.89
C SER A 28 -28.26 -2.24 -15.68
N ILE A 29 -28.78 -3.47 -15.78
CA ILE A 29 -30.07 -3.76 -16.43
C ILE A 29 -31.21 -2.99 -15.75
N TYR A 30 -31.20 -2.95 -14.42
CA TYR A 30 -32.20 -2.22 -13.64
C TYR A 30 -32.15 -0.70 -13.89
N LEU A 31 -30.96 -0.11 -13.95
CA LEU A 31 -30.76 1.31 -14.28
C LEU A 31 -31.27 1.65 -15.69
N ILE A 32 -30.96 0.79 -16.67
CA ILE A 32 -31.44 0.97 -18.05
C ILE A 32 -32.97 0.89 -18.09
N TYR A 33 -33.57 -0.05 -17.36
CA TYR A 33 -35.01 -0.24 -17.30
C TYR A 33 -35.74 0.98 -16.71
N ILE A 34 -35.26 1.52 -15.59
CA ILE A 34 -35.82 2.73 -14.97
C ILE A 34 -35.68 3.93 -15.90
N SER A 35 -34.58 4.02 -16.64
CA SER A 35 -34.31 5.18 -17.48
C SER A 35 -35.08 5.19 -18.80
N ILE A 36 -35.48 4.03 -19.34
CA ILE A 36 -36.17 3.93 -20.63
C ILE A 36 -37.61 4.48 -20.56
N PHE A 37 -38.34 4.20 -19.48
CA PHE A 37 -39.74 4.61 -19.34
C PHE A 37 -39.94 6.14 -19.34
N PRO A 38 -39.20 6.93 -18.54
CA PRO A 38 -39.27 8.38 -18.55
C PRO A 38 -38.90 8.99 -19.91
N ILE A 39 -37.90 8.41 -20.60
CA ILE A 39 -37.49 8.91 -21.93
C ILE A 39 -38.65 8.76 -22.92
N ILE A 40 -39.33 7.62 -22.95
CA ILE A 40 -40.46 7.38 -23.85
C ILE A 40 -41.62 8.32 -23.51
N PHE A 41 -41.95 8.48 -22.23
CA PHE A 41 -43.02 9.37 -21.79
C PHE A 41 -42.74 10.83 -22.13
N ASN A 42 -41.51 11.29 -21.92
CA ASN A 42 -41.09 12.67 -22.19
C ASN A 42 -40.96 12.97 -23.70
N LEU A 43 -40.76 11.94 -24.54
CA LEU A 43 -40.78 12.07 -26.00
C LEU A 43 -42.18 12.13 -26.61
N THR A 44 -43.17 11.52 -25.94
CA THR A 44 -44.54 11.34 -26.47
C THR A 44 -45.57 12.27 -25.80
N GLY A 45 -45.23 12.84 -24.65
CA GLY A 45 -46.10 13.70 -23.84
C GLY A 45 -45.57 15.13 -23.72
N ASP A 46 -45.62 15.68 -22.50
CA ASP A 46 -45.20 17.04 -22.19
C ASP A 46 -43.67 17.15 -22.14
N PHE A 47 -43.10 17.88 -23.09
CA PHE A 47 -41.65 17.89 -23.29
C PHE A 47 -40.94 18.74 -22.23
N ASN A 48 -40.29 18.08 -21.27
CA ASN A 48 -39.42 18.71 -20.30
C ASN A 48 -37.95 18.38 -20.60
N ALA A 49 -37.24 19.35 -21.18
CA ALA A 49 -35.84 19.21 -21.59
C ALA A 49 -34.90 18.84 -20.43
N PHE A 50 -35.18 19.30 -19.22
CA PHE A 50 -34.34 19.01 -18.05
C PHE A 50 -34.47 17.54 -17.63
N ASP A 51 -35.70 17.04 -17.56
CA ASP A 51 -35.96 15.64 -17.21
C ASP A 51 -35.42 14.69 -18.29
N LEU A 52 -35.49 15.06 -19.57
CA LEU A 52 -34.88 14.30 -20.65
C LEU A 52 -33.36 14.20 -20.49
N ALA A 53 -32.69 15.31 -20.17
CA ALA A 53 -31.25 15.36 -20.01
C ALA A 53 -30.78 14.49 -18.83
N VAL A 54 -31.47 14.57 -17.69
CA VAL A 54 -31.16 13.74 -16.50
C VAL A 54 -31.32 12.26 -16.81
N ASN A 55 -32.44 11.86 -17.45
CA ASN A 55 -32.67 10.47 -17.81
C ASN A 55 -31.66 9.98 -18.86
N LEU A 56 -31.25 10.82 -19.81
CA LEU A 56 -30.24 10.45 -20.81
C LEU A 56 -28.86 10.21 -20.18
N ILE A 57 -28.49 10.99 -19.16
CA ILE A 57 -27.25 10.79 -18.39
C ILE A 57 -27.32 9.46 -17.61
N ILE A 58 -28.46 9.17 -16.96
CA ILE A 58 -28.67 7.92 -16.23
C ILE A 58 -28.59 6.70 -17.17
N LEU A 59 -29.19 6.80 -18.36
CA LEU A 59 -29.08 5.79 -19.41
C LEU A 59 -27.61 5.55 -19.82
N ALA A 60 -26.87 6.63 -20.07
CA ALA A 60 -25.47 6.56 -20.47
C ALA A 60 -24.61 5.88 -19.39
N ILE A 61 -24.86 6.19 -18.12
CA ILE A 61 -24.21 5.52 -16.98
C ILE A 61 -24.58 4.03 -16.96
N GLY A 62 -25.87 3.69 -17.13
CA GLY A 62 -26.33 2.30 -17.17
C GLY A 62 -25.63 1.47 -18.25
N ILE A 63 -25.54 1.99 -19.48
CA ILE A 63 -24.86 1.36 -20.61
C ILE A 63 -23.35 1.26 -20.35
N GLY A 64 -22.73 2.30 -19.80
CA GLY A 64 -21.31 2.30 -19.45
C GLY A 64 -20.95 1.24 -18.41
N VAL A 65 -21.77 1.09 -17.37
CA VAL A 65 -21.60 0.04 -16.35
C VAL A 65 -21.77 -1.34 -17.00
N LEU A 66 -22.75 -1.53 -17.88
CA LEU A 66 -22.95 -2.82 -18.58
C LEU A 66 -21.71 -3.22 -19.38
N TYR A 67 -21.19 -2.27 -20.16
CA TYR A 67 -20.01 -2.48 -21.00
C TYR A 67 -18.78 -2.82 -20.16
N SER A 68 -18.59 -2.11 -19.04
CA SER A 68 -17.47 -2.34 -18.13
C SER A 68 -17.54 -3.73 -17.46
N ALA A 69 -18.74 -4.18 -17.07
CA ALA A 69 -18.95 -5.50 -16.48
C ALA A 69 -18.65 -6.62 -17.49
N ILE A 70 -19.06 -6.45 -18.75
CA ILE A 70 -18.77 -7.40 -19.83
C ILE A 70 -17.26 -7.46 -20.14
N LEU A 71 -16.61 -6.31 -20.22
CA LEU A 71 -15.17 -6.22 -20.46
C LEU A 71 -14.38 -6.89 -19.33
N PHE A 72 -14.77 -6.63 -18.08
CA PHE A 72 -14.16 -7.24 -16.90
C PHE A 72 -14.35 -8.76 -16.90
N ALA A 73 -15.56 -9.26 -17.19
CA ALA A 73 -15.83 -10.69 -17.31
C ALA A 73 -14.95 -11.37 -18.36
N ARG A 74 -14.80 -10.76 -19.55
CA ARG A 74 -13.90 -11.27 -20.60
C ARG A 74 -12.44 -11.30 -20.16
N ARG A 75 -11.98 -10.23 -19.50
CA ARG A 75 -10.60 -10.11 -19.03
C ARG A 75 -10.27 -11.18 -17.98
N THR A 76 -11.16 -11.41 -17.02
CA THR A 76 -11.00 -12.44 -15.99
C THR A 76 -10.91 -13.84 -16.58
N VAL A 77 -11.72 -14.15 -17.59
CA VAL A 77 -11.66 -15.45 -18.28
C VAL A 77 -10.33 -15.63 -19.03
N LEU A 78 -9.87 -14.60 -19.75
CA LEU A 78 -8.59 -14.64 -20.47
C LEU A 78 -7.39 -14.80 -19.53
N TYR A 79 -7.37 -14.08 -18.40
CA TYR A 79 -6.30 -14.21 -17.41
C TYR A 79 -6.22 -15.62 -16.83
N SER A 80 -7.36 -16.27 -16.56
CA SER A 80 -7.35 -17.64 -16.05
C SER A 80 -6.72 -18.64 -17.03
N GLN A 81 -6.99 -18.48 -18.32
CA GLN A 81 -6.41 -19.32 -19.36
C GLN A 81 -4.93 -19.03 -19.59
N SER A 82 -4.51 -17.76 -19.58
CA SER A 82 -3.10 -17.38 -19.78
C SER A 82 -2.21 -17.74 -18.60
N ILE A 83 -2.74 -17.70 -17.37
CA ILE A 83 -2.02 -18.11 -16.16
C ILE A 83 -1.79 -19.61 -16.18
N ASP A 84 -2.82 -20.43 -16.42
CA ASP A 84 -2.65 -21.89 -16.45
C ASP A 84 -1.61 -22.32 -17.52
N LEU A 85 -1.67 -21.73 -18.73
CA LEU A 85 -0.69 -21.98 -19.80
C LEU A 85 0.73 -21.49 -19.46
N ALA A 86 0.87 -20.33 -18.81
CA ALA A 86 2.18 -19.78 -18.46
C ALA A 86 2.81 -20.54 -17.28
N PHE A 87 2.02 -20.97 -16.30
CA PHE A 87 2.53 -21.71 -15.14
C PHE A 87 2.89 -23.16 -15.49
N GLU A 88 2.20 -23.80 -16.43
CA GLU A 88 2.53 -25.16 -16.88
C GLU A 88 3.90 -25.23 -17.59
N ASP A 89 4.27 -24.19 -18.34
CA ASP A 89 5.56 -24.11 -19.05
C ASP A 89 6.72 -23.64 -18.15
N ILE A 90 6.41 -22.85 -17.11
CA ILE A 90 7.41 -22.23 -16.22
C ILE A 90 7.75 -23.12 -15.00
N TYR A 91 6.83 -23.97 -14.53
CA TYR A 91 7.03 -24.84 -13.35
C TYR A 91 8.33 -25.67 -13.37
N PRO A 92 8.68 -26.41 -14.46
CA PRO A 92 9.91 -27.21 -14.48
C PRO A 92 11.19 -26.37 -14.48
N ARG A 93 11.11 -25.06 -14.78
CA ARG A 93 12.26 -24.14 -14.72
C ARG A 93 12.48 -23.53 -13.34
N ILE A 94 11.43 -23.41 -12.51
CA ILE A 94 11.53 -22.83 -11.16
C ILE A 94 11.93 -23.89 -10.11
N GLU A 95 11.57 -25.15 -10.31
CA GLU A 95 11.94 -26.25 -9.41
C GLU A 95 13.46 -26.35 -9.12
N PRO A 96 14.37 -26.31 -10.12
CA PRO A 96 15.81 -26.35 -9.83
C PRO A 96 16.30 -25.11 -9.07
N VAL A 97 15.71 -23.94 -9.32
CA VAL A 97 16.08 -22.68 -8.65
C VAL A 97 15.63 -22.70 -7.18
N LEU A 98 14.44 -23.23 -6.87
CA LEU A 98 13.98 -23.42 -5.49
C LEU A 98 14.86 -24.42 -4.73
N ARG A 99 15.33 -25.47 -5.41
CA ARG A 99 16.24 -26.46 -4.82
C ARG A 99 17.63 -25.88 -4.54
N GLU A 100 18.11 -25.01 -5.43
CA GLU A 100 19.36 -24.28 -5.27
C GLU A 100 19.28 -23.26 -4.12
N VAL A 101 18.18 -22.52 -4.01
CA VAL A 101 17.93 -21.60 -2.88
C VAL A 101 17.86 -22.35 -1.54
N ALA A 102 17.22 -23.52 -1.51
CA ALA A 102 17.20 -24.36 -0.32
C ALA A 102 18.60 -24.89 0.06
N SER A 103 19.49 -25.13 -0.91
CA SER A 103 20.88 -25.50 -0.63
C SER A 103 21.72 -24.31 -0.14
N VAL A 104 21.46 -23.10 -0.63
CA VAL A 104 22.13 -21.87 -0.19
C VAL A 104 21.73 -21.52 1.25
N ASP A 105 20.48 -21.79 1.65
CA ASP A 105 19.99 -21.55 3.02
C ASP A 105 20.75 -22.41 4.05
N VAL A 106 21.01 -23.68 3.72
CA VAL A 106 21.80 -24.59 4.57
C VAL A 106 23.26 -24.13 4.68
N ASP A 107 23.85 -23.65 3.59
CA ASP A 107 25.22 -23.11 3.61
C ASP A 107 25.32 -21.79 4.41
N LEU A 108 24.27 -20.95 4.37
CA LEU A 108 24.20 -19.71 5.17
C LEU A 108 24.03 -19.99 6.66
N ASP A 109 23.23 -20.99 7.04
CA ASP A 109 23.12 -21.44 8.43
C ASP A 109 24.46 -21.95 8.97
N MET A 110 25.20 -22.74 8.18
CA MET A 110 26.56 -23.17 8.56
C MET A 110 27.55 -22.00 8.69
N MET A 111 27.44 -20.97 7.85
CA MET A 111 28.27 -19.76 8.00
C MET A 111 27.89 -18.94 9.23
N ARG A 112 26.60 -18.89 9.59
CA ARG A 112 26.09 -18.20 10.77
C ARG A 112 26.58 -18.85 12.06
N ASP A 113 26.53 -20.18 12.14
CA ASP A 113 27.10 -20.94 13.26
C ASP A 113 28.61 -20.69 13.42
N ARG A 114 29.33 -20.60 12.30
CA ARG A 114 30.78 -20.32 12.30
C ARG A 114 31.08 -18.88 12.73
N LEU A 115 30.23 -17.93 12.37
CA LEU A 115 30.30 -16.53 12.81
C LEU A 115 30.00 -16.40 14.31
N ASP A 116 29.01 -17.12 14.82
CA ASP A 116 28.66 -17.11 16.25
C ASP A 116 29.76 -17.74 17.11
N ALA A 117 30.37 -18.85 16.64
CA ALA A 117 31.54 -19.44 17.30
C ALA A 117 32.75 -18.49 17.32
N MET A 118 32.94 -17.70 16.26
CA MET A 118 34.01 -16.70 16.18
C MET A 118 33.70 -15.48 17.07
N ASN A 119 32.44 -15.06 17.11
CA ASN A 119 31.99 -13.96 17.95
C ASN A 119 32.14 -14.30 19.45
N LEU A 120 31.84 -15.54 19.85
CA LEU A 120 32.10 -16.05 21.21
C LEU A 120 33.59 -16.00 21.59
N ASN A 121 34.47 -16.36 20.66
CA ASN A 121 35.92 -16.27 20.88
C ASN A 121 36.41 -14.80 20.94
N ILE A 122 35.84 -13.90 20.13
CA ILE A 122 36.13 -12.47 20.17
C ILE A 122 35.62 -11.84 21.48
N GLU A 123 34.46 -12.28 21.97
CA GLU A 123 33.89 -11.84 23.25
C GLU A 123 34.75 -12.29 24.44
N HIS A 124 35.31 -13.52 24.39
CA HIS A 124 36.28 -14.01 25.36
C HIS A 124 37.58 -13.18 25.34
N LEU A 125 38.13 -12.89 24.15
CA LEU A 125 39.31 -12.02 23.99
C LEU A 125 39.06 -10.57 24.43
N ARG A 126 37.85 -10.07 24.23
CA ARG A 126 37.44 -8.71 24.62
C ARG A 126 37.29 -8.58 26.14
N ARG A 127 36.84 -9.63 26.83
CA ARG A 127 36.72 -9.67 28.30
C ARG A 127 38.06 -9.68 29.02
N GLU A 128 39.12 -10.20 28.39
CA GLU A 128 40.47 -10.19 28.97
C GLU A 128 41.21 -8.84 28.81
N MET A 129 40.78 -7.94 27.91
CA MET A 129 41.60 -6.78 27.51
C MET A 129 41.09 -5.37 27.86
N ARG A 130 39.95 -5.14 28.52
CA ARG A 130 39.65 -3.77 29.00
C ARG A 130 38.55 -3.62 30.06
N PRO A 131 38.72 -2.69 31.03
CA PRO A 131 37.64 -2.25 31.91
C PRO A 131 36.64 -1.38 31.14
N ALA A 132 35.43 -1.34 31.69
CA ALA A 132 34.23 -0.67 31.21
C ALA A 132 34.48 0.70 30.56
N ASP A 133 33.99 0.91 29.33
CA ASP A 133 32.98 1.93 29.03
C ASP A 133 32.50 1.86 27.56
N ARG A 134 31.28 2.38 27.34
CA ARG A 134 30.62 2.77 26.07
C ARG A 134 29.80 1.71 25.32
N SER A 135 28.53 1.72 25.70
CA SER A 135 27.34 1.41 24.90
C SER A 135 27.41 2.00 23.48
N GLN A 136 27.42 1.12 22.47
CA GLN A 136 27.24 1.48 21.07
C GLN A 136 25.76 1.29 20.70
N LEU A 137 25.13 2.36 20.18
CA LEU A 137 23.87 2.27 19.43
C LEU A 137 24.11 1.40 18.19
N HIS A 138 23.44 0.25 18.12
CA HIS A 138 23.29 -0.51 16.89
C HIS A 138 22.08 0.00 16.11
N GLY A 139 22.33 0.76 15.04
CA GLY A 139 21.39 0.93 13.95
C GLY A 139 21.32 -0.38 13.17
N SER A 140 20.24 -1.15 13.38
CA SER A 140 19.91 -2.34 12.61
C SER A 140 19.42 -1.91 11.23
N GLY A 141 20.31 -1.97 10.24
CA GLY A 141 20.01 -1.72 8.83
C GLY A 141 19.90 -3.04 8.08
N GLY A 142 18.73 -3.30 7.48
CA GLY A 142 18.53 -4.39 6.52
C GLY A 142 17.10 -4.91 6.49
N ASP A 143 16.68 -5.53 7.58
CA ASP A 143 15.46 -6.36 7.62
C ASP A 143 14.17 -5.61 7.98
N THR A 144 14.29 -4.39 8.50
CA THR A 144 13.14 -3.56 8.90
C THR A 144 12.33 -3.04 7.71
N SER A 145 12.97 -2.81 6.55
CA SER A 145 12.34 -2.10 5.43
C SER A 145 11.13 -2.82 4.81
N VAL A 146 11.18 -4.16 4.70
CA VAL A 146 10.07 -4.94 4.12
C VAL A 146 8.91 -5.04 5.10
N THR A 147 9.20 -5.28 6.38
CA THR A 147 8.20 -5.37 7.46
C THR A 147 7.51 -4.03 7.69
N ALA A 148 8.25 -2.94 7.64
CA ALA A 148 7.74 -1.57 7.68
C ALA A 148 6.81 -1.25 6.51
N PHE A 149 7.25 -1.59 5.29
CA PHE A 149 6.45 -1.42 4.10
C PHE A 149 5.14 -2.21 4.17
N LEU A 150 5.18 -3.46 4.62
CA LEU A 150 3.98 -4.28 4.83
C LEU A 150 3.03 -3.68 5.87
N HIS A 151 3.54 -3.17 7.00
CA HIS A 151 2.72 -2.48 7.99
C HIS A 151 2.04 -1.22 7.43
N LEU A 152 2.74 -0.41 6.63
CA LEU A 152 2.17 0.77 5.98
C LEU A 152 1.10 0.42 4.95
N VAL A 153 1.33 -0.62 4.14
CA VAL A 153 0.35 -1.10 3.15
C VAL A 153 -0.89 -1.68 3.84
N LEU A 154 -0.71 -2.43 4.93
CA LEU A 154 -1.81 -2.94 5.73
C LEU A 154 -2.60 -1.79 6.37
N LEU A 155 -1.92 -0.79 6.93
CA LEU A 155 -2.54 0.40 7.50
C LEU A 155 -3.32 1.18 6.43
N ALA A 156 -2.78 1.34 5.22
CA ALA A 156 -3.47 1.96 4.10
C ALA A 156 -4.78 1.24 3.76
N ASN A 157 -4.77 -0.10 3.69
CA ASN A 157 -5.98 -0.90 3.45
C ASN A 157 -7.01 -0.74 4.58
N ILE A 158 -6.57 -0.73 5.84
CA ILE A 158 -7.45 -0.48 6.99
C ILE A 158 -8.08 0.91 6.89
N THR A 159 -7.30 1.93 6.54
CA THR A 159 -7.82 3.30 6.40
C THR A 159 -8.81 3.42 5.25
N LEU A 160 -8.57 2.75 4.12
CA LEU A 160 -9.52 2.67 3.01
C LEU A 160 -10.84 2.01 3.47
N GLY A 161 -10.74 0.90 4.20
CA GLY A 161 -11.91 0.25 4.81
C GLY A 161 -12.68 1.17 5.77
N ALA A 162 -11.97 1.95 6.59
CA ALA A 162 -12.57 2.93 7.48
C ALA A 162 -13.29 4.05 6.71
N PHE A 163 -12.72 4.56 5.61
CA PHE A 163 -13.39 5.54 4.75
C PHE A 163 -14.66 4.98 4.09
N ILE A 164 -14.61 3.75 3.57
CA ILE A 164 -15.80 3.09 3.00
C ILE A 164 -16.89 2.93 4.07
N PHE A 165 -16.51 2.54 5.28
CA PHE A 165 -17.45 2.43 6.41
C PHE A 165 -18.09 3.79 6.76
N LEU A 166 -17.29 4.86 6.82
CA LEU A 166 -17.76 6.21 7.11
C LEU A 166 -18.67 6.77 6.00
N LEU A 167 -18.39 6.43 4.74
CA LEU A 167 -19.25 6.79 3.60
C LEU A 167 -20.62 6.11 3.67
N GLN A 168 -20.66 4.86 4.15
CA GLN A 168 -21.92 4.11 4.28
C GLN A 168 -22.74 4.55 5.50
N TYR A 169 -22.09 4.95 6.58
CA TYR A 169 -22.73 5.32 7.85
C TYR A 169 -22.23 6.67 8.38
N PRO A 170 -22.55 7.79 7.71
CA PRO A 170 -22.22 9.12 8.19
C PRO A 170 -23.11 9.45 9.41
N ARG A 171 -22.52 9.40 10.61
CA ARG A 171 -23.16 9.78 11.87
C ARG A 171 -22.28 10.81 12.59
N GLY A 172 -22.77 11.35 13.70
CA GLY A 172 -22.03 12.33 14.51
C GLY A 172 -20.68 11.87 15.06
N TYR A 173 -20.31 10.58 14.95
CA TYR A 173 -18.98 10.11 15.33
C TYR A 173 -17.90 10.33 14.26
N VAL A 174 -18.26 10.72 13.04
CA VAL A 174 -17.33 10.88 11.90
C VAL A 174 -16.11 11.75 12.24
N PRO A 175 -16.24 12.94 12.87
CA PRO A 175 -15.10 13.79 13.18
C PRO A 175 -14.06 13.10 14.09
N TYR A 176 -14.52 12.29 15.05
CA TYR A 176 -13.64 11.60 15.99
C TYR A 176 -12.91 10.43 15.33
N VAL A 177 -13.62 9.65 14.50
CA VAL A 177 -13.00 8.53 13.77
C VAL A 177 -11.93 9.04 12.80
N LEU A 178 -12.21 10.13 12.09
CA LEU A 178 -11.22 10.77 11.22
C LEU A 178 -10.00 11.24 12.01
N THR A 179 -10.20 11.90 13.16
CA THR A 179 -9.10 12.34 14.01
C THR A 179 -8.23 11.17 14.47
N ILE A 180 -8.85 10.06 14.88
CA ILE A 180 -8.14 8.83 15.25
C ILE A 180 -7.31 8.31 14.06
N LEU A 181 -7.85 8.32 12.83
CA LEU A 181 -7.11 7.90 11.64
C LEU A 181 -5.82 8.71 11.44
N TYR A 182 -5.88 10.03 11.58
CA TYR A 182 -4.70 10.90 11.47
C TYR A 182 -3.66 10.59 12.56
N VAL A 183 -4.12 10.35 13.78
CA VAL A 183 -3.25 10.00 14.91
C VAL A 183 -2.60 8.62 14.72
N VAL A 184 -3.33 7.63 14.21
CA VAL A 184 -2.77 6.31 13.91
C VAL A 184 -1.70 6.40 12.83
N TRP A 185 -1.93 7.19 11.78
CA TRP A 185 -0.93 7.44 10.75
C TRP A 185 0.31 8.15 11.28
N TRP A 186 0.12 9.15 12.14
CA TRP A 186 1.23 9.79 12.84
C TRP A 186 2.02 8.79 13.67
N LEU A 187 1.34 7.92 14.43
CA LEU A 187 1.97 6.93 15.29
C LEU A 187 2.76 5.90 14.47
N ALA A 188 2.21 5.42 13.36
CA ALA A 188 2.88 4.48 12.47
C ALA A 188 4.19 5.05 11.91
N ILE A 189 4.17 6.30 11.43
CA ILE A 189 5.37 6.96 10.88
C ILE A 189 6.36 7.28 12.00
N THR A 190 5.88 7.72 13.17
CA THR A 190 6.74 8.04 14.34
C THR A 190 7.45 6.80 14.87
N ALA A 191 6.75 5.66 14.90
CA ALA A 191 7.32 4.38 15.31
C ALA A 191 8.37 3.86 14.33
N GLU A 192 8.12 4.00 13.02
CA GLU A 192 9.04 3.56 11.97
C GLU A 192 10.41 4.25 12.04
N TYR A 193 10.39 5.54 12.37
CA TYR A 193 11.55 6.42 12.32
C TYR A 193 12.09 6.79 13.71
N ASP A 194 11.60 6.14 14.78
CA ASP A 194 11.96 6.40 16.18
C ASP A 194 11.97 7.90 16.56
N LEU A 195 11.00 8.69 16.02
CA LEU A 195 10.95 10.15 16.24
C LEU A 195 10.47 10.54 17.65
N TRP A 196 10.26 9.59 18.55
CA TRP A 196 9.72 9.81 19.90
C TRP A 196 10.51 10.85 20.71
N LYS A 197 11.83 10.92 20.48
CA LYS A 197 12.75 11.81 21.20
C LYS A 197 12.76 13.24 20.66
N ILE A 198 12.18 13.49 19.49
CA ILE A 198 12.19 14.80 18.85
C ILE A 198 10.91 15.56 19.21
N SER A 199 11.05 16.68 19.93
CA SER A 199 9.92 17.52 20.34
C SER A 199 9.07 17.99 19.14
N GLY A 200 9.68 18.21 17.97
CA GLY A 200 8.98 18.58 16.75
C GLY A 200 7.93 17.56 16.30
N ALA A 201 8.16 16.26 16.50
CA ALA A 201 7.23 15.20 16.09
C ALA A 201 5.90 15.28 16.85
N TRP A 202 5.93 15.69 18.12
CA TRP A 202 4.72 15.89 18.93
C TRP A 202 3.86 17.04 18.41
N THR A 203 4.46 18.08 17.83
CA THR A 203 3.69 19.20 17.25
C THR A 203 2.80 18.71 16.10
N TRP A 204 3.30 17.76 15.30
CA TRP A 204 2.56 17.18 14.18
C TRP A 204 1.31 16.41 14.61
N VAL A 205 1.27 15.81 15.81
CA VAL A 205 0.06 15.12 16.30
C VAL A 205 -1.00 16.09 16.84
N PHE A 206 -0.57 17.21 17.42
CA PHE A 206 -1.50 18.22 17.95
C PHE A 206 -2.29 18.92 16.85
N VAL A 207 -1.67 19.15 15.69
CA VAL A 207 -2.29 19.77 14.53
C VAL A 207 -3.60 19.07 14.13
N PRO A 208 -3.63 17.77 13.79
CA PRO A 208 -4.87 17.09 13.42
C PRO A 208 -5.84 16.94 14.60
N ILE A 209 -5.38 16.81 15.84
CA ILE A 209 -6.27 16.73 17.01
C ILE A 209 -7.11 18.02 17.15
N LEU A 210 -6.54 19.17 16.83
CA LEU A 210 -7.25 20.46 16.90
C LEU A 210 -8.01 20.78 15.60
N LEU A 211 -7.37 20.58 14.45
CA LEU A 211 -7.91 21.00 13.14
C LEU A 211 -8.94 20.04 12.58
N VAL A 212 -8.75 18.71 12.72
CA VAL A 212 -9.66 17.74 12.07
C VAL A 212 -11.07 17.84 12.63
N PRO A 213 -11.32 17.91 13.96
CA PRO A 213 -12.67 18.07 14.48
C PRO A 213 -13.31 19.39 14.07
N THR A 214 -12.56 20.50 14.13
CA THR A 214 -13.09 21.84 13.83
C THR A 214 -13.42 22.00 12.35
N LEU A 215 -12.52 21.54 11.46
CA LEU A 215 -12.79 21.52 10.02
C LEU A 215 -13.91 20.55 9.66
N SER A 216 -13.99 19.40 10.32
CA SER A 216 -15.08 18.43 10.08
C SER A 216 -16.43 19.03 10.43
N ILE A 217 -16.60 19.61 11.62
CA ILE A 217 -17.88 20.24 12.00
C ILE A 217 -18.25 21.36 11.02
N THR A 218 -17.28 22.20 10.66
CA THR A 218 -17.53 23.34 9.75
C THR A 218 -17.90 22.87 8.34
N THR A 219 -17.19 21.88 7.80
CA THR A 219 -17.44 21.36 6.45
C THR A 219 -18.72 20.53 6.36
N ASP A 220 -19.10 19.82 7.43
CA ASP A 220 -20.36 19.07 7.48
C ASP A 220 -21.56 20.01 7.37
N ILE A 221 -21.50 21.16 8.08
CA ILE A 221 -22.54 22.20 8.04
C ILE A 221 -22.61 22.88 6.66
N LEU A 222 -21.46 23.15 6.02
CA LEU A 222 -21.42 23.91 4.76
C LEU A 222 -21.69 23.06 3.51
N ALA A 223 -21.11 21.87 3.43
CA ALA A 223 -20.99 21.10 2.19
C ALA A 223 -21.57 19.69 2.26
N GLY A 224 -22.00 19.26 3.45
CA GLY A 224 -22.55 17.93 3.70
C GLY A 224 -21.49 16.84 3.86
N SER A 225 -21.92 15.69 4.37
CA SER A 225 -21.02 14.65 4.89
C SER A 225 -20.16 13.95 3.82
N TYR A 226 -20.66 13.82 2.58
CA TYR A 226 -19.90 13.21 1.49
C TYR A 226 -18.71 14.07 1.06
N MET A 227 -18.92 15.39 0.99
CA MET A 227 -17.90 16.34 0.57
C MET A 227 -16.86 16.53 1.69
N LEU A 228 -17.29 16.51 2.95
CA LEU A 228 -16.40 16.42 4.12
C LEU A 228 -15.46 15.22 4.03
N LEU A 229 -16.00 14.02 3.77
CA LEU A 229 -15.19 12.80 3.71
C LEU A 229 -14.15 12.87 2.58
N ALA A 230 -14.51 13.42 1.42
CA ALA A 230 -13.58 13.63 0.31
C ALA A 230 -12.44 14.59 0.70
N TRP A 231 -12.76 15.74 1.28
CA TRP A 231 -11.75 16.71 1.73
C TRP A 231 -10.83 16.13 2.82
N MET A 232 -11.40 15.37 3.75
CA MET A 232 -10.64 14.76 4.84
C MET A 232 -9.74 13.62 4.37
N ALA A 233 -10.18 12.84 3.39
CA ALA A 233 -9.35 11.82 2.75
C ALA A 233 -8.16 12.45 2.01
N LEU A 234 -8.41 13.51 1.25
CA LEU A 234 -7.37 14.23 0.51
C LEU A 234 -6.38 14.91 1.47
N GLY A 235 -6.89 15.52 2.55
CA GLY A 235 -6.09 16.06 3.63
C GLY A 235 -5.23 15.00 4.33
N LEU A 236 -5.73 13.78 4.49
CA LEU A 236 -4.99 12.70 5.16
C LEU A 236 -3.81 12.27 4.29
N VAL A 237 -4.02 12.09 2.98
CA VAL A 237 -2.94 11.76 2.03
C VAL A 237 -1.88 12.87 2.00
N ALA A 238 -2.30 14.13 1.99
CA ALA A 238 -1.38 15.26 2.03
C ALA A 238 -0.59 15.31 3.35
N TYR A 239 -1.26 15.12 4.49
CA TYR A 239 -0.66 15.10 5.82
C TYR A 239 0.35 13.96 5.97
N THR A 240 -0.03 12.73 5.60
CA THR A 240 0.86 11.58 5.72
C THR A 240 2.07 11.69 4.80
N GLY A 241 1.87 12.16 3.57
CA GLY A 241 2.96 12.43 2.64
C GLY A 241 3.93 13.49 3.16
N ALA A 242 3.42 14.60 3.69
CA ALA A 242 4.24 15.67 4.26
C ALA A 242 5.02 15.21 5.50
N TYR A 243 4.35 14.52 6.43
CA TYR A 243 4.98 14.02 7.65
C TYR A 243 6.02 12.94 7.34
N TYR A 244 5.73 12.04 6.40
CA TYR A 244 6.67 11.04 5.91
C TYR A 244 7.92 11.69 5.29
N LEU A 245 7.74 12.69 4.43
CA LEU A 245 8.86 13.43 3.84
C LEU A 245 9.70 14.12 4.92
N TRP A 246 9.05 14.74 5.90
CA TRP A 246 9.72 15.43 6.99
C TRP A 246 10.53 14.46 7.87
N GLY A 247 9.93 13.33 8.27
CA GLY A 247 10.63 12.30 9.04
C GLY A 247 11.83 11.71 8.28
N ARG A 248 11.66 11.47 6.98
CA ARG A 248 12.75 11.00 6.11
C ARG A 248 13.88 12.03 5.97
N TYR A 249 13.54 13.31 5.85
CA TYR A 249 14.52 14.39 5.77
C TYR A 249 15.38 14.47 7.04
N LEU A 250 14.76 14.30 8.21
CA LEU A 250 15.43 14.44 9.50
C LEU A 250 16.43 13.33 9.81
N ILE A 251 16.25 12.14 9.21
CA ILE A 251 17.09 10.96 9.46
C ILE A 251 18.17 10.80 8.39
N HIS A 252 17.86 11.17 7.15
CA HIS A 252 18.78 10.99 6.02
C HIS A 252 19.47 12.28 5.58
N ASP A 253 19.17 13.43 6.19
CA ASP A 253 19.70 14.77 5.86
C ASP A 253 19.63 15.12 4.36
N MET A 254 18.77 14.44 3.60
CA MET A 254 18.68 14.53 2.15
C MET A 254 17.23 14.53 1.71
N LEU A 255 16.85 15.55 0.94
CA LEU A 255 15.55 15.61 0.26
C LEU A 255 15.48 14.48 -0.79
N PRO A 256 14.37 13.73 -0.89
CA PRO A 256 14.23 12.62 -1.84
C PRO A 256 14.37 13.03 -3.32
N PHE A 257 14.34 14.33 -3.62
CA PHE A 257 14.48 14.88 -4.96
C PHE A 257 15.93 15.22 -5.34
N ASP A 258 16.91 15.13 -4.43
CA ASP A 258 18.31 15.38 -4.77
C ASP A 258 19.02 14.13 -5.33
N LEU A 259 18.47 13.61 -6.44
CA LEU A 259 19.12 12.52 -7.20
C LEU A 259 20.49 12.93 -7.75
N GLN A 260 20.73 14.23 -7.94
CA GLN A 260 21.99 14.73 -8.47
C GLN A 260 23.15 14.51 -7.49
N GLU A 261 22.92 14.69 -6.20
CA GLU A 261 23.95 14.46 -5.18
C GLU A 261 24.29 12.97 -5.02
N ARG A 262 23.28 12.10 -5.10
CA ARG A 262 23.45 10.64 -5.14
C ARG A 262 24.32 10.17 -6.31
N LEU A 263 24.07 10.70 -7.51
CA LEU A 263 24.84 10.39 -8.72
C LEU A 263 26.29 10.92 -8.67
N LYS A 264 26.55 12.01 -7.94
CA LYS A 264 27.90 12.53 -7.73
C LYS A 264 28.68 11.69 -6.73
N PHE A 265 28.05 11.27 -5.63
CA PHE A 265 28.69 10.46 -4.59
C PHE A 265 29.06 9.06 -5.10
N ASP A 266 28.16 8.39 -5.83
CA ASP A 266 28.45 7.08 -6.42
C ASP A 266 29.55 7.14 -7.48
N ARG A 267 29.59 8.21 -8.30
CA ARG A 267 30.71 8.42 -9.25
C ARG A 267 32.04 8.60 -8.54
N ALA A 268 32.09 9.34 -7.43
CA ALA A 268 33.32 9.53 -6.66
C ALA A 268 33.80 8.21 -6.00
N LYS A 269 32.87 7.40 -5.49
CA LYS A 269 33.16 6.09 -4.89
C LYS A 269 33.63 5.07 -5.93
N LEU A 270 33.00 5.02 -7.11
CA LEU A 270 33.44 4.18 -8.23
C LEU A 270 34.82 4.58 -8.75
N ARG A 271 35.11 5.89 -8.83
CA ARG A 271 36.42 6.39 -9.29
C ARG A 271 37.55 6.03 -8.32
N THR A 272 37.30 6.05 -7.01
CA THR A 272 38.28 5.64 -6.00
C THR A 272 38.46 4.12 -5.92
N ALA A 273 37.39 3.33 -6.14
CA ALA A 273 37.48 1.88 -6.28
C ALA A 273 38.29 1.48 -7.53
N TRP A 274 38.03 2.11 -8.67
CA TRP A 274 38.76 1.88 -9.92
C TRP A 274 40.25 2.21 -9.79
N ASN A 275 40.59 3.35 -9.17
CA ASN A 275 41.99 3.73 -8.95
C ASN A 275 42.73 2.72 -8.06
N ARG A 276 42.08 2.14 -7.05
CA ARG A 276 42.66 1.06 -6.22
C ARG A 276 42.93 -0.21 -7.02
N VAL A 277 41.98 -0.63 -7.86
CA VAL A 277 42.16 -1.81 -8.74
C VAL A 277 43.28 -1.59 -9.75
N SER A 278 43.41 -0.38 -10.31
CA SER A 278 44.47 -0.06 -11.29
C SER A 278 45.88 -0.03 -10.69
N LYS A 279 46.02 0.39 -9.42
CA LYS A 279 47.32 0.39 -8.72
C LYS A 279 47.78 -1.01 -8.31
N ASN A 280 46.86 -1.96 -8.13
CA ASN A 280 47.20 -3.32 -7.71
C ASN A 280 47.62 -4.23 -8.87
N LYS A 281 47.63 -3.72 -10.12
CA LYS A 281 48.05 -4.45 -11.33
C LYS A 281 49.41 -4.00 -11.89
N ARG A 282 50.12 -3.08 -11.21
CA ARG A 282 51.50 -2.70 -11.49
C ARG A 282 52.39 -3.17 -10.35
#